data_AF-A0A5K0UWF8-F1
#
_entry.id   AF-A0A5K0UWF8-F1
#
_cell.length_a   1.000
_cell.length_b   1.000
_cell.length_c   1.000
_cell.angle_alpha   90.00
_cell.angle_beta   90.00
_cell.angle_gamma   90.00
#
_symmetry.space_group_name_H-M   'P 1'
#
loop_
_entity.id
_entity.type
_entity.pdbx_description
1 polymer ?
#
loop_
_entity_poly.entity_id
_entity_poly.type
_entity_poly.pdbx_seq_one_letter_code
_entity_poly.pdbx_strand_id
1 'polypeptide(L)'
;YAYTLKIDEKSDVYSFGVVLLELITGRRPVGEFGDGVDIVQWAKMATDCSKEQVMNIVDQRLGQVPEEEAKHVFFIAMLCLQEHSVERPTMREVVQMISERPPKRIHP
;
A
#
# COMPACT_ATOMS: atom_id res chain seq x y z
N TYR A 1 -7.63 14.52 -31.06
CA TYR A 1 -8.27 13.65 -30.05
C TYR A 1 -7.19 12.72 -29.50
N ALA A 2 -6.42 13.17 -28.51
CA ALA A 2 -5.25 12.42 -27.99
C ALA A 2 -4.88 12.84 -26.56
N TYR A 3 -5.87 13.13 -25.72
CA TYR A 3 -5.63 13.56 -24.32
C TYR A 3 -6.33 12.68 -23.27
N THR A 4 -6.97 11.58 -23.69
CA THR A 4 -7.73 10.69 -22.79
C THR A 4 -6.92 9.49 -22.26
N LEU A 5 -5.75 9.17 -22.83
CA LEU A 5 -4.92 8.04 -22.38
C LEU A 5 -4.16 8.31 -21.06
N LYS A 6 -3.84 9.57 -20.76
CA LYS A 6 -3.18 9.96 -19.49
C LYS A 6 -4.08 9.80 -18.26
N ILE A 7 -5.37 9.55 -18.44
CA ILE A 7 -6.39 9.60 -17.38
C ILE A 7 -6.49 8.28 -16.60
N ASP A 8 -5.86 7.18 -17.04
CA ASP A 8 -6.07 5.85 -16.43
C ASP A 8 -4.86 5.29 -15.68
N GLU A 9 -3.63 5.47 -16.17
CA GLU A 9 -2.45 4.79 -15.60
C GLU A 9 -2.21 5.10 -14.11
N LYS A 10 -2.44 6.36 -13.70
CA LYS A 10 -2.28 6.76 -12.28
C LYS A 10 -3.48 6.37 -11.42
N SER A 11 -4.64 6.17 -12.02
CA SER A 11 -5.84 5.63 -11.37
C SER A 11 -5.68 4.13 -11.13
N ASP A 12 -5.09 3.41 -12.07
CA ASP A 12 -4.68 2.00 -11.92
C ASP A 12 -3.67 1.83 -10.80
N VAL A 13 -2.65 2.70 -10.74
CA VAL A 13 -1.66 2.68 -9.64
C VAL A 13 -2.33 2.88 -8.29
N TYR A 14 -3.26 3.82 -8.17
CA TYR A 14 -4.00 4.05 -6.92
C TYR A 14 -4.84 2.82 -6.54
N SER A 15 -5.58 2.28 -7.51
CA SER A 15 -6.41 1.09 -7.31
C SER A 15 -5.57 -0.12 -6.89
N PHE A 16 -4.38 -0.28 -7.48
CA PHE A 16 -3.41 -1.29 -7.06
C PHE A 16 -2.93 -1.06 -5.62
N GLY A 17 -2.69 0.19 -5.22
CA GLY A 17 -2.37 0.55 -3.85
C GLY A 17 -3.45 0.16 -2.85
N VAL A 18 -4.73 0.29 -3.21
CA VAL A 18 -5.87 -0.18 -2.40
C VAL A 18 -5.81 -1.70 -2.26
N VAL A 19 -5.59 -2.43 -3.36
CA VAL A 19 -5.45 -3.90 -3.35
C VAL A 19 -4.29 -4.34 -2.47
N LEU A 20 -3.15 -3.63 -2.48
CA LEU A 20 -2.04 -3.93 -1.57
C LEU A 20 -2.46 -3.81 -0.09
N LEU A 21 -3.27 -2.79 0.25
CA LEU A 21 -3.81 -2.68 1.61
C LEU A 21 -4.81 -3.79 1.95
N GLU A 22 -5.67 -4.20 1.01
CA GLU A 22 -6.56 -5.35 1.19
C GLU A 22 -5.75 -6.62 1.49
N LEU A 23 -4.65 -6.84 0.77
CA LEU A 23 -3.77 -7.99 0.97
C LEU A 23 -3.02 -7.94 2.31
N ILE A 24 -2.53 -6.76 2.71
CA ILE A 24 -1.85 -6.59 4.00
C ILE A 24 -2.82 -6.84 5.14
N THR A 25 -4.04 -6.31 5.06
CA THR A 25 -4.96 -6.21 6.20
C THR A 25 -6.01 -7.30 6.25
N GLY A 26 -6.27 -7.98 5.13
CA GLY A 26 -7.33 -8.97 4.98
C GLY A 26 -8.74 -8.37 4.98
N ARG A 27 -8.85 -7.04 4.88
CA ARG A 27 -10.12 -6.29 4.97
C ARG A 27 -10.58 -5.80 3.62
N ARG A 28 -11.89 -5.60 3.48
CA ARG A 28 -12.47 -4.96 2.28
C ARG A 28 -12.17 -3.46 2.29
N PRO A 29 -12.11 -2.80 1.12
CA PRO A 29 -11.67 -1.42 1.03
C PRO A 29 -12.71 -0.42 1.56
N VAL A 30 -13.98 -0.83 1.66
CA VAL A 30 -15.12 -0.02 2.11
C VAL A 30 -16.02 -0.85 3.04
N GLY A 31 -16.60 -0.21 4.05
CA GLY A 31 -17.73 -0.74 4.84
C GLY A 31 -17.42 -1.24 6.25
N GLU A 32 -16.14 -1.38 6.61
CA GLU A 32 -15.73 -1.96 7.90
C GLU A 32 -15.04 -0.96 8.85
N PHE A 33 -14.86 0.30 8.43
CA PHE A 33 -14.05 1.29 9.15
C PHE A 33 -14.84 2.47 9.76
N GLY A 34 -16.17 2.47 9.62
CA GLY A 34 -17.06 3.57 10.01
C GLY A 34 -17.59 4.35 8.81
N ASP A 35 -18.64 5.16 9.04
CA ASP A 35 -19.32 5.91 7.98
C ASP A 35 -18.35 6.85 7.26
N GLY A 36 -18.11 6.59 5.97
CA GLY A 36 -17.29 7.43 5.10
C GLY A 36 -15.78 7.21 5.20
N VAL A 37 -15.30 6.27 6.03
CA VAL A 37 -13.86 5.94 6.12
C VAL A 37 -13.55 4.75 5.22
N ASP A 38 -12.65 4.94 4.28
CA ASP A 38 -12.09 3.85 3.47
C ASP A 38 -10.84 3.23 4.13
N ILE A 39 -10.38 2.11 3.58
CA ILE A 39 -9.19 1.40 4.04
C ILE A 39 -7.92 2.28 4.03
N VAL A 40 -7.84 3.28 3.15
CA VAL A 40 -6.66 4.13 3.00
C VAL A 40 -6.58 5.08 4.20
N GLN A 41 -7.67 5.77 4.51
CA GLN A 41 -7.76 6.66 5.66
C GLN A 41 -7.60 5.89 6.97
N TRP A 42 -8.26 4.74 7.08
CA TRP A 42 -8.14 3.88 8.26
C TRP A 42 -6.69 3.39 8.46
N ALA A 43 -6.02 2.90 7.40
CA ALA A 43 -4.65 2.41 7.50
C ALA A 43 -3.70 3.53 7.96
N LYS A 44 -3.82 4.74 7.38
CA LYS A 44 -3.01 5.91 7.79
C LYS A 44 -3.19 6.24 9.27
N MET A 45 -4.43 6.21 9.78
CA MET A 45 -4.72 6.44 11.20
C MET A 45 -4.18 5.32 12.10
N ALA A 46 -4.39 4.06 11.71
CA ALA A 46 -4.00 2.89 12.49
C ALA A 46 -2.47 2.71 12.56
N THR A 47 -1.73 3.24 11.58
CA THR A 47 -0.27 3.18 11.56
C THR A 47 0.41 4.51 11.91
N ASP A 48 -0.33 5.55 12.28
CA ASP A 48 0.20 6.92 12.47
C ASP A 48 1.08 7.39 11.29
N CYS A 49 0.66 7.05 10.07
CA CYS A 49 1.40 7.26 8.82
C CYS A 49 2.83 6.67 8.79
N SER A 50 3.19 5.80 9.74
CA SER A 50 4.51 5.18 9.88
C SER A 50 4.47 3.72 9.44
N LYS A 51 5.40 3.32 8.56
CA LYS A 51 5.53 1.91 8.14
C LYS A 51 5.94 1.01 9.30
N GLU A 52 6.60 1.55 10.31
CA GLU A 52 7.02 0.83 11.51
C GLU A 52 5.82 0.26 12.29
N GLN A 53 4.64 0.85 12.13
CA GLN A 53 3.39 0.39 12.74
C GLN A 53 2.59 -0.59 11.86
N VAL A 54 3.09 -1.00 10.69
CA VAL A 54 2.36 -1.89 9.77
C VAL A 54 1.91 -3.19 10.43
N MET A 55 2.73 -3.73 11.35
CA MET A 55 2.43 -5.00 12.02
C MET A 55 1.15 -4.96 12.85
N ASN A 56 0.67 -3.76 13.22
CA ASN A 56 -0.60 -3.59 13.94
C ASN A 56 -1.83 -3.82 13.04
N ILE A 57 -1.67 -3.71 11.72
CA ILE A 57 -2.76 -3.81 10.75
C ILE A 57 -2.68 -5.05 9.86
N VAL A 58 -1.60 -5.85 9.98
CA VAL A 58 -1.42 -7.09 9.22
C VAL A 58 -2.51 -8.10 9.55
N ASP A 59 -3.04 -8.76 8.53
CA ASP A 59 -4.03 -9.84 8.65
C ASP A 59 -3.45 -10.97 9.51
N GLN A 60 -4.08 -11.21 10.65
CA GLN A 60 -3.69 -12.24 11.61
C GLN A 60 -3.78 -13.66 11.03
N ARG A 61 -4.50 -13.85 9.90
CA ARG A 61 -4.60 -15.13 9.18
C ARG A 61 -3.33 -15.45 8.38
N LEU A 62 -2.44 -14.48 8.13
CA LEU A 62 -1.24 -14.66 7.31
C LEU A 62 -0.11 -15.48 7.99
N GLY A 63 -0.32 -15.98 9.20
CA GLY A 63 0.69 -16.76 9.91
C GLY A 63 1.95 -15.92 10.17
N GLN A 64 3.13 -16.46 9.86
CA GLN A 64 4.39 -15.75 10.08
C GLN A 64 4.74 -14.87 8.86
N VAL A 65 4.48 -13.56 8.98
CA VAL A 65 4.85 -12.56 7.98
C VAL A 65 6.21 -11.94 8.35
N PRO A 66 7.21 -11.93 7.44
CA PRO A 66 8.45 -11.20 7.68
C PRO A 66 8.18 -9.70 7.80
N GLU A 67 8.50 -9.12 8.96
CA GLU A 67 8.20 -7.72 9.28
C GLU A 67 8.76 -6.74 8.24
N GLU A 68 9.99 -6.94 7.78
CA GLU A 68 10.61 -6.06 6.79
C GLU A 68 9.93 -6.15 5.40
N GLU A 69 9.39 -7.30 5.04
CA GLU A 69 8.60 -7.46 3.80
C GLU A 69 7.24 -6.75 3.94
N ALA A 70 6.57 -6.88 5.08
CA ALA A 70 5.32 -6.17 5.36
C ALA A 70 5.52 -4.64 5.30
N LYS A 71 6.58 -4.13 5.95
CA LYS A 71 6.94 -2.70 5.91
C LYS A 71 7.20 -2.22 4.50
N HIS A 72 7.90 -3.03 3.69
CA HIS A 72 8.24 -2.69 2.32
C HIS A 72 7.00 -2.63 1.42
N VAL A 73 6.13 -3.64 1.48
CA VAL A 73 4.88 -3.65 0.69
C VAL A 73 3.95 -2.52 1.14
N PHE A 74 3.85 -2.25 2.44
CA PHE A 74 3.07 -1.14 2.96
C PHE A 74 3.60 0.22 2.50
N PHE A 75 4.92 0.40 2.50
CA PHE A 75 5.55 1.61 1.95
C PHE A 75 5.19 1.82 0.47
N ILE A 76 5.26 0.75 -0.34
CA ILE A 76 4.87 0.80 -1.76
C ILE A 76 3.38 1.14 -1.90
N ALA A 77 2.51 0.56 -1.07
CA ALA A 77 1.09 0.88 -1.05
C ALA A 77 0.86 2.38 -0.75
N MET A 78 1.56 2.93 0.25
CA MET A 78 1.46 4.36 0.59
C MET A 78 1.94 5.28 -0.54
N LEU A 79 2.95 4.88 -1.32
CA LEU A 79 3.37 5.62 -2.52
C LEU A 79 2.31 5.55 -3.64
N CYS A 80 1.67 4.40 -3.82
CA CYS A 80 0.60 4.24 -4.80
C CYS A 80 -0.65 5.07 -4.45
N LEU A 81 -0.90 5.27 -3.16
CA LEU A 81 -2.07 5.94 -2.59
C LEU A 81 -1.87 7.44 -2.32
N GLN A 82 -0.84 8.05 -2.91
CA GLN A 82 -0.64 9.51 -2.83
C GLN A 82 -1.84 10.26 -3.42
N GLU A 83 -2.22 11.35 -2.78
CA GLU A 83 -3.35 12.18 -3.20
C GLU A 83 -3.09 12.77 -4.59
N HIS A 84 -1.90 13.32 -4.80
CA HIS A 84 -1.50 13.84 -6.10
C HIS A 84 -0.96 12.73 -7.02
N SER A 85 -1.58 12.59 -8.18
CA SER A 85 -1.24 11.55 -9.17
C SER A 85 0.20 11.62 -9.70
N VAL A 86 0.83 12.80 -9.64
CA VAL A 86 2.22 13.02 -10.04
C VAL A 86 3.24 12.44 -9.06
N GLU A 87 2.85 12.25 -7.80
CA GLU A 87 3.70 11.66 -6.74
C GLU A 87 3.62 10.14 -6.72
N ARG A 88 2.55 9.58 -7.31
CA ARG A 88 2.42 8.12 -7.46
C ARG A 88 3.52 7.61 -8.39
N PRO A 89 4.09 6.42 -8.15
CA PRO A 89 5.00 5.78 -9.09
C PRO A 89 4.29 5.37 -10.39
N THR A 90 5.04 4.90 -11.37
CA THR A 90 4.53 4.12 -12.51
C THR A 90 4.40 2.65 -12.12
N MET A 91 3.53 1.89 -12.80
CA MET A 91 3.42 0.44 -12.54
C MET A 91 4.74 -0.31 -12.73
N ARG A 92 5.60 0.16 -13.63
CA ARG A 92 6.95 -0.40 -13.80
C ARG A 92 7.81 -0.20 -12.56
N GLU A 93 7.80 0.99 -11.97
CA GLU A 93 8.52 1.28 -10.72
C GLU A 93 7.92 0.48 -9.55
N VAL A 94 6.60 0.33 -9.49
CA VAL A 94 5.93 -0.53 -8.49
C VAL A 94 6.42 -1.97 -8.56
N VAL A 95 6.44 -2.57 -9.75
CA VAL A 95 6.94 -3.94 -9.95
C VAL A 95 8.43 -4.05 -9.56
N GLN A 96 9.24 -3.06 -9.92
CA GLN A 96 10.65 -3.04 -9.55
C GLN A 96 10.82 -2.99 -8.02
N MET A 97 10.13 -2.08 -7.33
CA MET A 97 10.18 -1.96 -5.88
C MET A 97 9.73 -3.26 -5.20
N ILE A 98 8.65 -3.90 -5.67
CA ILE A 98 8.17 -5.19 -5.11
C ILE A 98 9.22 -6.30 -5.32
N SER A 99 9.90 -6.31 -6.47
CA SER A 99 10.91 -7.33 -6.80
C SER A 99 12.23 -7.14 -6.04
N GLU A 100 12.54 -5.90 -5.66
CA GLU A 100 13.70 -5.59 -4.83
C GLU A 100 13.44 -6.03 -3.39
N ARG A 101 14.10 -7.12 -2.96
CA ARG A 101 14.04 -7.56 -1.56
C ARG A 101 14.63 -6.47 -0.67
N PRO A 102 13.97 -6.06 0.42
CA PRO A 102 14.57 -5.16 1.39
C PRO A 102 15.87 -5.80 1.91
N PRO A 103 16.96 -5.03 2.04
CA PRO A 103 18.22 -5.56 2.54
C PRO A 103 17.99 -6.16 3.92
N LYS A 104 18.37 -7.44 4.11
CA LYS A 104 18.33 -8.08 5.43
C LYS A 104 19.16 -7.21 6.37
N ARG A 105 18.54 -6.56 7.35
CA ARG A 105 19.28 -5.95 8.46
C ARG A 105 19.96 -7.08 9.22
N ILE A 106 21.27 -7.24 8.99
CA ILE A 106 22.11 -8.10 9.81
C ILE A 106 22.19 -7.40 11.17
N HIS A 107 21.37 -7.84 12.12
CA HIS A 107 21.57 -7.47 13.51
C HIS A 107 22.79 -8.24 14.04
N PRO A 108 23.77 -7.57 14.67
CA PRO A 108 24.89 -8.23 15.34
C PRO A 108 24.46 -9.00 16.59
#